data_AF-A0A1J3CGY2-F1
#
_entry.id   AF-A0A1J3CGY2-F1
#
_cell.length_a   1.000
_cell.length_b   1.000
_cell.length_c   1.000
_cell.angle_alpha   90.00
_cell.angle_beta   90.00
_cell.angle_gamma   90.00
#
_symmetry.space_group_name_H-M   'P 1'
#
loop_
_entity.id
_entity.type
_entity.pdbx_description
1 polymer ?
#
loop_
_entity_poly.entity_id
_entity_poly.type
_entity_poly.pdbx_seq_one_letter_code
_entity_poly.pdbx_strand_id
1 'polypeptide(L)'
;EILKRVTFFLLLALYYTSNPDTMDQRLDLESGKIHELNKPAPGTWRFPKDPALCCIYRVPNCMRQVNPEAYTPQTVLIGPLHHSLKSKALKSRGDMTDTKSMDYLNMERHKKMYLAEFAKRVGGENSIDGFRRTIEEDEEMIRESYSESTVWIKSPEFA
;
A
#
# COMPACT_ATOMS: atom_id res chain seq x y z
N GLU A 1 10.46 -19.71 7.46
CA GLU A 1 9.62 -18.58 7.91
C GLU A 1 9.98 -17.23 7.27
N ILE A 2 11.23 -16.75 7.35
CA ILE A 2 11.62 -15.47 6.72
C ILE A 2 11.47 -15.49 5.19
N LEU A 3 11.83 -16.60 4.53
CA LEU A 3 11.66 -16.73 3.07
C LEU A 3 10.19 -16.63 2.65
N LYS A 4 9.27 -17.29 3.39
CA LYS A 4 7.82 -17.19 3.15
C LYS A 4 7.34 -15.74 3.30
N ARG A 5 7.81 -15.02 4.32
CA ARG A 5 7.50 -13.60 4.54
C ARG A 5 8.03 -12.70 3.42
N VAL A 6 9.24 -12.95 2.89
CA VAL A 6 9.81 -12.20 1.76
C VAL A 6 9.07 -12.48 0.45
N THR A 7 8.72 -13.74 0.16
CA THR A 7 7.89 -14.09 -1.00
C THR A 7 6.50 -13.47 -0.88
N PHE A 8 5.95 -13.44 0.33
CA PHE A 8 4.68 -12.81 0.64
C PHE A 8 4.69 -11.29 0.38
N PHE A 9 5.75 -10.57 0.77
CA PHE A 9 5.87 -9.14 0.47
C PHE A 9 6.06 -8.83 -1.02
N LEU A 10 6.75 -9.71 -1.76
CA LEU A 10 6.81 -9.65 -3.22
C LEU A 10 5.43 -9.87 -3.86
N LEU A 11 4.62 -10.78 -3.31
CA LEU A 11 3.24 -11.01 -3.76
C LEU A 11 2.32 -9.83 -3.44
N LEU A 12 2.41 -9.23 -2.24
CA LEU A 12 1.69 -8.00 -1.88
C LEU A 12 2.08 -6.81 -2.77
N ALA A 13 3.38 -6.70 -3.09
CA ALA A 13 3.92 -5.67 -3.99
C ALA A 13 3.40 -5.80 -5.43
N LEU A 14 3.21 -7.02 -5.91
CA LEU A 14 2.62 -7.31 -7.24
C LEU A 14 1.09 -7.15 -7.20
N TYR A 15 0.46 -7.54 -6.10
CA TYR A 15 -0.98 -7.56 -5.94
C TYR A 15 -1.61 -6.15 -5.87
N TYR A 16 -1.02 -5.22 -5.11
CA TYR A 16 -1.53 -3.83 -4.92
C TYR A 16 -1.67 -3.02 -6.23
N THR A 17 -1.15 -3.58 -7.31
CA THR A 17 -1.05 -2.99 -8.63
C THR A 17 -2.18 -3.45 -9.56
N SER A 18 -2.93 -4.44 -9.11
CA SER A 18 -3.94 -5.22 -9.86
C SER A 18 -5.37 -4.72 -9.70
N ASN A 19 -5.68 -3.89 -8.70
CA ASN A 19 -7.07 -3.52 -8.35
C ASN A 19 -7.44 -2.08 -8.79
N PRO A 20 -8.17 -1.90 -9.91
CA PRO A 20 -8.68 -0.60 -10.36
C PRO A 20 -10.08 -0.22 -9.83
N ASP A 21 -10.86 -1.14 -9.27
CA ASP A 21 -12.31 -0.94 -9.08
C ASP A 21 -12.73 -0.75 -7.62
N THR A 22 -12.49 0.43 -7.06
CA THR A 22 -13.28 0.97 -5.94
C THR A 22 -13.33 2.49 -6.03
N MET A 23 -14.13 3.01 -6.96
CA MET A 23 -14.64 4.38 -6.91
C MET A 23 -16.15 4.39 -7.21
N ASP A 24 -16.93 4.71 -6.18
CA ASP A 24 -17.78 5.90 -6.10
C ASP A 24 -18.99 5.61 -5.18
N GLN A 25 -19.07 6.31 -4.05
CA GLN A 25 -20.34 6.81 -3.50
C GLN A 25 -20.11 7.76 -2.31
N ARG A 26 -20.43 9.03 -2.58
CA ARG A 26 -21.09 10.03 -1.72
C ARG A 26 -20.51 10.33 -0.34
N LEU A 27 -19.94 11.53 -0.24
CA LEU A 27 -19.78 12.30 0.99
C LEU A 27 -21.16 12.78 1.44
N ASP A 28 -21.75 12.11 2.42
CA ASP A 28 -22.80 12.71 3.24
C ASP A 28 -22.15 13.42 4.42
N LEU A 29 -22.11 14.74 4.29
CA LEU A 29 -21.74 15.68 5.32
C LEU A 29 -22.95 15.79 6.27
N GLU A 30 -22.95 15.10 7.40
CA GLU A 30 -23.52 15.58 8.67
C GLU A 30 -23.50 14.51 9.78
N SER A 31 -23.15 14.97 10.99
CA SER A 31 -23.24 14.30 12.29
C SER A 31 -21.97 13.63 12.85
N GLY A 32 -21.44 14.24 13.93
CA GLY A 32 -20.62 13.51 14.92
C GLY A 32 -19.18 13.99 15.14
N LYS A 33 -18.98 15.25 15.55
CA LYS A 33 -17.66 15.88 15.80
C LYS A 33 -16.76 15.22 16.87
N ILE A 34 -17.17 14.15 17.54
CA ILE A 34 -16.37 13.49 18.60
C ILE A 34 -15.76 12.15 18.13
N HIS A 35 -16.31 11.52 17.09
CA HIS A 35 -15.82 10.21 16.61
C HIS A 35 -14.74 10.31 15.53
N GLU A 36 -14.50 11.49 14.96
CA GLU A 36 -13.51 11.70 13.90
C GLU A 36 -12.06 11.81 14.42
N LEU A 37 -11.87 12.36 15.63
CA LEU A 37 -10.53 12.60 16.18
C LEU A 37 -9.79 11.31 16.56
N ASN A 38 -10.53 10.21 16.77
CA ASN A 38 -9.98 8.90 17.10
C ASN A 38 -9.85 7.97 15.89
N LYS A 39 -10.17 8.43 14.67
CA LYS A 39 -9.96 7.62 13.47
C LYS A 39 -8.44 7.50 13.24
N PRO A 40 -7.89 6.28 13.16
CA PRO A 40 -6.48 6.13 12.79
C PRO A 40 -6.25 6.80 11.44
N ALA A 41 -5.22 7.62 11.35
CA ALA A 41 -4.85 8.34 10.14
C ALA A 41 -3.55 7.77 9.54
N PRO A 42 -3.30 7.95 8.23
CA PRO A 42 -2.03 7.58 7.62
C PRO A 42 -0.83 8.17 8.39
N GLY A 43 0.17 7.34 8.68
CA GLY A 43 1.36 7.74 9.45
C GLY A 43 1.22 7.72 10.97
N THR A 44 0.07 7.27 11.50
CA THR A 44 -0.07 7.04 12.95
C THR A 44 0.73 5.80 13.35
N TRP A 45 1.65 5.93 14.29
CA TRP A 45 2.38 4.79 14.83
C TRP A 45 1.45 3.86 15.58
N ARG A 46 1.64 2.55 15.40
CA ARG A 46 0.97 1.52 16.16
C ARG A 46 2.01 0.87 17.06
N PHE A 47 1.67 0.63 18.32
CA PHE A 47 2.41 -0.31 19.14
C PHE A 47 2.00 -1.73 18.69
N PRO A 48 2.92 -2.54 18.13
CA PRO A 48 2.59 -3.89 17.71
C PRO A 48 2.05 -4.68 18.90
N LYS A 49 0.98 -5.46 18.69
CA LYS A 49 0.48 -6.38 19.72
C LYS A 49 1.55 -7.44 20.03
N ASP A 50 2.24 -7.90 19.00
CA ASP A 50 3.41 -8.76 19.08
C ASP A 50 4.61 -8.12 18.34
N PRO A 51 5.65 -7.67 19.07
CA PRO A 51 6.87 -7.13 18.47
C PRO A 51 7.59 -8.09 17.52
N ALA A 52 7.41 -9.42 17.68
CA ALA A 52 8.05 -10.42 16.83
C ALA A 52 7.43 -10.50 15.42
N LEU A 53 6.23 -9.93 15.23
CA LEU A 53 5.55 -9.87 13.94
C LEU A 53 5.87 -8.58 13.19
N CYS A 54 6.17 -7.49 13.90
CA CYS A 54 6.49 -6.19 13.29
C CYS A 54 7.85 -6.22 12.57
N CYS A 55 7.83 -6.13 11.24
CA CYS A 55 9.05 -6.21 10.42
C CYS A 55 9.14 -5.16 9.30
N ILE A 56 8.14 -4.28 9.17
CA ILE A 56 8.11 -3.17 8.21
C ILE A 56 8.04 -1.87 8.98
N TYR A 57 9.08 -1.06 8.81
CA TYR A 57 9.26 0.18 9.55
C TYR A 57 9.35 1.37 8.61
N ARG A 58 8.79 2.51 9.03
CA ARG A 58 9.10 3.77 8.35
C ARG A 58 10.42 4.31 8.86
N VAL A 59 11.26 4.75 7.93
CA VAL A 59 12.52 5.40 8.24
C VAL A 59 12.27 6.65 9.12
N PRO A 60 12.92 6.77 10.29
CA PRO A 60 12.81 7.95 11.14
C PRO A 60 13.18 9.24 10.42
N ASN A 61 12.51 10.35 10.76
CA ASN A 61 12.75 11.64 10.10
C ASN A 61 14.17 12.17 10.31
N CYS A 62 14.78 11.92 11.46
CA CYS A 62 16.17 12.29 11.72
C CYS A 62 17.13 11.61 10.72
N MET A 63 16.91 10.34 10.39
CA MET A 63 17.72 9.62 9.39
C MET A 63 17.46 10.17 7.98
N ARG A 64 16.19 10.48 7.65
CA ARG A 64 15.84 11.12 6.38
C ARG A 64 16.46 12.51 6.22
N GLN A 65 16.63 13.27 7.30
CA GLN A 65 17.27 14.59 7.24
C GLN A 65 18.77 14.51 6.95
N VAL A 66 19.44 13.48 7.43
CA VAL A 66 20.88 13.29 7.21
C VAL A 66 21.18 12.98 5.73
N ASN A 67 20.38 12.11 5.10
CA ASN A 67 20.51 11.81 3.68
C ASN A 67 19.12 11.59 3.05
N PRO A 68 18.46 12.65 2.57
CA PRO A 68 17.12 12.53 1.98
C PRO A 68 17.08 11.63 0.75
N GLU A 69 18.15 11.60 -0.05
CA GLU A 69 18.22 10.84 -1.30
C GLU A 69 18.25 9.33 -1.05
N ALA A 70 18.93 8.86 0.00
CA ALA A 70 18.98 7.44 0.36
C ALA A 70 17.62 6.84 0.77
N TYR A 71 16.67 7.70 1.18
CA TYR A 71 15.36 7.27 1.67
C TYR A 71 14.19 7.79 0.83
N THR A 72 14.50 8.38 -0.33
CA THR A 72 13.50 8.74 -1.34
C THR A 72 13.51 7.67 -2.41
N PRO A 73 12.59 6.69 -2.37
CA PRO A 73 12.56 5.65 -3.39
C PRO A 73 12.31 6.27 -4.77
N GLN A 74 13.22 6.05 -5.71
CA GLN A 74 13.10 6.54 -7.08
C GLN A 74 12.12 5.71 -7.91
N THR A 75 11.93 4.42 -7.58
CA THR A 75 11.25 3.48 -8.49
C THR A 75 10.37 2.44 -7.78
N VAL A 76 10.23 2.49 -6.45
CA VAL A 76 9.59 1.41 -5.70
C VAL A 76 8.56 1.91 -4.70
N LEU A 77 7.30 1.60 -4.98
CA LEU A 77 6.15 1.80 -4.09
C LEU A 77 5.61 0.41 -3.74
N ILE A 78 5.85 -0.05 -2.52
CA ILE A 78 5.50 -1.41 -2.08
C ILE A 78 4.47 -1.35 -0.95
N GLY A 79 3.33 -1.99 -1.19
CA GLY A 79 2.34 -2.27 -0.16
C GLY A 79 1.38 -1.12 0.19
N PRO A 80 0.49 -1.37 1.16
CA PRO A 80 -0.69 -0.57 1.49
C PRO A 80 -0.46 0.91 1.80
N LEU A 81 0.68 1.26 2.38
CA LEU A 81 0.93 2.63 2.87
C LEU A 81 1.03 3.67 1.75
N HIS A 82 1.20 3.25 0.49
CA HIS A 82 1.25 4.14 -0.66
C HIS A 82 -0.13 4.52 -1.22
N HIS A 83 -1.23 4.00 -0.65
CA HIS A 83 -2.59 4.25 -1.15
C HIS A 83 -2.96 5.74 -1.20
N SER A 84 -2.50 6.53 -0.22
CA SER A 84 -2.75 7.97 -0.19
C SER A 84 -2.13 8.72 -1.38
N LEU A 85 -0.97 8.27 -1.87
CA LEU A 85 -0.32 8.85 -3.05
C LEU A 85 -1.14 8.62 -4.32
N LYS A 86 -1.85 7.48 -4.42
CA LYS A 86 -2.78 7.20 -5.54
C LYS A 86 -3.81 8.29 -5.69
N SER A 87 -4.47 8.63 -4.57
CA SER A 87 -5.52 9.65 -4.54
C SER A 87 -4.99 11.04 -4.91
N LYS A 88 -3.77 11.36 -4.47
CA LYS A 88 -3.12 12.63 -4.76
C LYS A 88 -2.76 12.69 -6.24
N ALA A 89 -2.13 11.64 -6.76
CA ALA A 89 -1.68 11.56 -8.14
C ALA A 89 -2.83 11.63 -9.16
N LEU A 90 -3.98 11.04 -8.82
CA LEU A 90 -5.18 11.12 -9.67
C LEU A 90 -5.74 12.55 -9.72
N LYS A 91 -5.69 13.29 -8.61
CA LYS A 91 -6.17 14.69 -8.52
C LYS A 91 -5.27 15.68 -9.24
N SER A 92 -3.96 15.41 -9.32
CA SER A 92 -2.96 16.22 -10.02
C SER A 92 -2.79 15.84 -11.50
N ARG A 93 -3.66 14.99 -12.06
CA ARG A 93 -3.56 14.56 -13.45
C ARG A 93 -3.71 15.76 -14.40
N GLY A 94 -2.67 16.03 -15.19
CA GLY A 94 -2.61 17.18 -16.11
C GLY A 94 -1.84 18.39 -15.57
N ASP A 95 -1.48 18.38 -14.28
CA ASP A 95 -0.51 19.32 -13.73
C ASP A 95 0.90 18.83 -14.05
N MET A 96 1.52 19.48 -15.05
CA MET A 96 2.85 19.13 -15.52
C MET A 96 3.96 19.49 -14.51
N THR A 97 3.63 20.26 -13.46
CA THR A 97 4.59 20.67 -12.41
C THR A 97 4.71 19.64 -11.28
N ASP A 98 3.73 18.74 -11.11
CA ASP A 98 3.79 17.67 -10.11
C ASP A 98 4.44 16.40 -10.69
N THR A 99 5.77 16.47 -10.85
CA THR A 99 6.58 15.35 -11.35
C THR A 99 6.41 14.08 -10.52
N LYS A 100 6.24 14.21 -9.19
CA LYS A 100 6.08 13.06 -8.28
C LYS A 100 4.77 12.31 -8.53
N SER A 101 3.69 13.03 -8.80
CA SER A 101 2.42 12.43 -9.22
C SER A 101 2.56 11.66 -10.53
N MET A 102 3.25 12.25 -11.51
CA MET A 102 3.49 11.60 -12.81
C MET A 102 4.34 10.33 -12.67
N ASP A 103 5.40 10.36 -11.86
CA ASP A 103 6.24 9.20 -11.57
C ASP A 103 5.43 8.06 -10.91
N TYR A 104 4.53 8.40 -10.00
CA TYR A 104 3.59 7.45 -9.40
C TYR A 104 2.73 6.76 -10.48
N LEU A 105 2.10 7.53 -11.37
CA LEU A 105 1.23 6.98 -12.43
C LEU A 105 2.01 6.08 -13.40
N ASN A 106 3.23 6.47 -13.76
CA ASN A 106 4.12 5.66 -14.59
C ASN A 106 4.46 4.32 -13.90
N MET A 107 4.75 4.36 -12.61
CA MET A 107 5.04 3.16 -11.83
C MET A 107 3.84 2.23 -11.74
N GLU A 108 2.65 2.75 -11.47
CA GLU A 108 1.42 1.95 -11.44
C GLU A 108 1.13 1.29 -12.80
N ARG A 109 1.42 1.99 -13.90
CA ARG A 109 1.32 1.42 -15.25
C ARG A 109 2.30 0.26 -15.44
N HIS A 110 3.56 0.44 -15.06
CA HIS A 110 4.58 -0.61 -15.17
C HIS A 110 4.22 -1.82 -14.32
N LYS A 111 3.75 -1.60 -13.10
CA LYS A 111 3.35 -2.70 -12.22
C LYS A 111 2.22 -3.56 -12.82
N LYS A 112 1.21 -2.93 -13.43
CA LYS A 112 0.15 -3.66 -14.18
C LYS A 112 0.70 -4.50 -15.33
N MET A 113 1.67 -3.97 -16.06
CA MET A 113 2.34 -4.74 -17.13
C MET A 113 3.10 -5.93 -16.57
N TYR A 114 3.83 -5.74 -15.46
CA TYR A 114 4.54 -6.82 -14.78
C TYR A 114 3.59 -7.90 -14.26
N LEU A 115 2.45 -7.52 -13.68
CA LEU A 115 1.43 -8.46 -13.24
C LEU A 115 0.90 -9.30 -14.41
N ALA A 116 0.54 -8.66 -15.52
CA ALA A 116 0.03 -9.36 -16.70
C ALA A 116 1.05 -10.37 -17.26
N GLU A 117 2.32 -9.99 -17.32
CA GLU A 117 3.40 -10.88 -17.74
C GLU A 117 3.69 -11.98 -16.72
N PHE A 118 3.59 -11.69 -15.43
CA PHE A 118 3.75 -12.66 -14.37
C PHE A 118 2.63 -13.71 -14.39
N ALA A 119 1.37 -13.29 -14.54
CA ALA A 119 0.21 -14.17 -14.64
C ALA A 119 0.40 -15.20 -15.76
N LYS A 120 0.88 -14.77 -16.94
CA LYS A 120 1.19 -15.68 -18.06
C LYS A 120 2.22 -16.75 -17.70
N ARG A 121 3.18 -16.46 -16.82
CA ARG A 121 4.27 -17.38 -16.43
C ARG A 121 3.86 -18.38 -15.36
N VAL A 122 3.03 -17.97 -14.40
CA VAL A 122 2.78 -18.76 -13.18
C VAL A 122 1.50 -19.58 -13.19
N GLY A 123 0.74 -19.58 -14.28
CA GLY A 123 -0.49 -20.38 -14.40
C GLY A 123 -1.78 -19.56 -14.55
N GLY A 124 -1.68 -18.31 -14.98
CA GLY A 124 -2.80 -17.43 -15.30
C GLY A 124 -3.55 -16.88 -14.08
N GLU A 125 -4.80 -16.48 -14.32
CA GLU A 125 -5.69 -15.86 -13.33
C GLU A 125 -5.87 -16.73 -12.07
N ASN A 126 -5.93 -18.06 -12.19
CA ASN A 126 -6.09 -18.95 -11.04
C ASN A 126 -4.97 -18.77 -9.99
N SER A 127 -3.75 -18.48 -10.44
CA SER A 127 -2.62 -18.26 -9.53
C SER A 127 -2.70 -16.88 -8.89
N ILE A 128 -3.13 -15.87 -9.63
CA ILE A 128 -3.37 -14.51 -9.13
C ILE A 128 -4.47 -14.53 -8.06
N ASP A 129 -5.57 -15.23 -8.34
CA ASP A 129 -6.68 -15.45 -7.39
C ASP A 129 -6.22 -16.18 -6.12
N GLY A 130 -5.30 -17.14 -6.25
CA GLY A 130 -4.68 -17.80 -5.11
C GLY A 130 -3.89 -16.83 -4.23
N PHE A 131 -3.11 -15.93 -4.84
CA PHE A 131 -2.39 -14.89 -4.10
C PHE A 131 -3.33 -13.90 -3.43
N ARG A 132 -4.40 -13.47 -4.12
CA ARG A 132 -5.44 -12.60 -3.54
C ARG A 132 -6.03 -13.23 -2.29
N ARG A 133 -6.49 -14.49 -2.39
CA ARG A 133 -7.07 -15.21 -1.26
C ARG A 133 -6.09 -15.32 -0.09
N THR A 134 -4.82 -15.59 -0.37
CA THR A 134 -3.80 -15.66 0.68
C THR A 134 -3.65 -14.31 1.39
N ILE A 135 -3.70 -13.18 0.67
CA ILE A 135 -3.64 -11.84 1.27
C ILE A 135 -4.88 -11.54 2.11
N GLU A 136 -6.06 -11.92 1.64
CA GLU A 136 -7.33 -11.77 2.39
C GLU A 136 -7.30 -12.61 3.68
N GLU A 137 -6.86 -13.87 3.60
CA GLU A 137 -6.76 -14.79 4.74
C GLU A 137 -5.72 -14.31 5.77
N ASP A 138 -4.58 -13.81 5.31
CA ASP A 138 -3.46 -13.38 6.15
C ASP A 138 -3.53 -11.89 6.55
N GLU A 139 -4.59 -11.16 6.19
CA GLU A 139 -4.68 -9.70 6.33
C GLU A 139 -4.26 -9.20 7.72
N GLU A 140 -4.76 -9.79 8.80
CA GLU A 140 -4.42 -9.38 10.17
C GLU A 140 -2.92 -9.50 10.45
N MET A 141 -2.30 -10.63 10.08
CA MET A 141 -0.87 -10.87 10.26
C MET A 141 -0.03 -9.90 9.42
N ILE A 142 -0.46 -9.56 8.22
CA ILE A 142 0.22 -8.58 7.36
C ILE A 142 0.15 -7.20 8.01
N ARG A 143 -1.02 -6.81 8.52
CA ARG A 143 -1.20 -5.52 9.20
C ARG A 143 -0.36 -5.41 10.46
N GLU A 144 -0.11 -6.53 11.16
CA GLU A 144 0.81 -6.59 12.31
C GLU A 144 2.29 -6.52 11.92
N SER A 145 2.60 -6.76 10.64
CA SER A 145 3.95 -6.57 10.13
C SER A 145 4.36 -5.11 10.00
N TYR A 146 3.41 -4.16 9.96
CA TYR A 146 3.66 -2.73 9.87
C TYR A 146 3.77 -2.05 11.23
N SER A 147 4.82 -1.24 11.43
CA SER A 147 4.94 -0.36 12.59
C SER A 147 3.97 0.83 12.54
N GLU A 148 3.55 1.22 11.33
CA GLU A 148 2.50 2.21 11.13
C GLU A 148 1.13 1.54 11.08
N SER A 149 0.12 2.20 11.63
CA SER A 149 -1.25 1.75 11.54
C SER A 149 -1.73 1.74 10.09
N THR A 150 -2.25 0.60 9.66
CA THR A 150 -2.92 0.41 8.36
C THR A 150 -4.45 0.40 8.51
N VAL A 151 -4.99 0.59 9.73
CA VAL A 151 -6.43 0.44 10.05
C VAL A 151 -7.32 1.39 9.23
N TRP A 152 -6.76 2.51 8.76
CA TRP A 152 -7.45 3.46 7.89
C TRP A 152 -7.70 2.94 6.46
N ILE A 153 -7.04 1.85 6.07
CA ILE A 153 -7.25 1.15 4.80
C ILE A 153 -8.30 0.08 5.04
N LYS A 154 -9.42 0.17 4.33
CA LYS A 154 -10.50 -0.82 4.43
C LYS A 154 -10.01 -2.16 3.87
N SER A 155 -10.48 -3.29 4.41
CA SER A 155 -10.08 -4.63 3.95
C SER A 155 -10.22 -4.85 2.43
N PRO A 156 -11.31 -4.41 1.76
CA PRO A 156 -11.42 -4.51 0.30
C PRO A 156 -10.41 -3.67 -0.48
N GLU A 157 -9.77 -2.68 0.16
CA GLU A 157 -8.72 -1.83 -0.42
C GLU A 157 -7.31 -2.29 0.00
N PHE A 158 -7.23 -3.24 0.94
CA PHE A 158 -5.99 -3.81 1.46
C PHE A 158 -5.55 -5.02 0.64
N ALA A 159 -6.52 -5.87 0.32
CA ALA A 159 -6.43 -6.91 -0.68
C ALA A 159 -7.12 -6.47 -1.97
#